data_AF-A0A961FW35-F1
#
_entry.id   AF-A0A961FW35-F1
#
_cell.length_a   1.000
_cell.length_b   1.000
_cell.length_c   1.000
_cell.angle_alpha   90.00
_cell.angle_beta   90.00
_cell.angle_gamma   90.00
#
_symmetry.space_group_name_H-M   'P 1'
#
loop_
_entity.id
_entity.type
_entity.pdbx_description
1 polymer ?
#
loop_
_entity_poly.entity_id
_entity_poly.type
_entity_poly.pdbx_seq_one_letter_code
_entity_poly.pdbx_strand_id
1 'polypeptide(L)'
;MNPDRRHFLRASGITLALPFLESLGFRAFAASTEKAAAPLRFGFIYTPNGYNQDTFVPKATGADWELTPALEPLAPIRRDVTLITGLDRQFVPGTGVHAQCGSCWLTSSAPDETLDGGFPTNITLDQVIAKQIGRDTALPSLELSCNDFTNNKETKYFECVSWYAPGYAAGTEKNPREVFRRLFGQAGGSGMTSVLDTVLDDAKSLRRRLGLDDAEKLDEYLDSVRFTEQRIQRAEAAAARIGKPPIPEPTGIPERRGDYLRL
;
A
#
# COMPACT_ATOMS: atom_id res chain seq x y z
N MET A 1 34.92 -50.14 -1.64
CA MET A 1 33.64 -50.89 -1.69
C MET A 1 32.68 -50.08 -2.55
N ASN A 2 32.25 -50.62 -3.69
CA ASN A 2 31.37 -49.92 -4.64
C ASN A 2 29.93 -49.89 -4.10
N PRO A 3 29.32 -48.70 -3.90
CA PRO A 3 27.90 -48.64 -3.57
C PRO A 3 27.08 -49.00 -4.83
N ASP A 4 26.22 -50.00 -4.68
CA ASP A 4 25.39 -50.56 -5.74
C ASP A 4 24.27 -49.59 -6.17
N ARG A 5 24.04 -49.47 -7.49
CA ARG A 5 23.02 -48.60 -8.10
C ARG A 5 21.59 -48.92 -7.64
N ARG A 6 21.34 -50.09 -7.04
CA ARG A 6 20.03 -50.47 -6.45
C ARG A 6 19.71 -49.83 -5.10
N HIS A 7 20.69 -49.25 -4.39
CA HIS A 7 20.44 -48.54 -3.13
C HIS A 7 20.10 -47.06 -3.33
N PHE A 8 20.45 -46.46 -4.48
CA PHE A 8 20.20 -45.04 -4.75
C PHE A 8 18.74 -44.76 -5.16
N LEU A 9 18.02 -45.74 -5.71
CA LEU A 9 16.65 -45.57 -6.24
C LEU A 9 15.53 -46.06 -5.30
N ARG A 10 15.81 -46.30 -4.02
CA ARG A 10 14.79 -46.59 -3.00
C ARG A 10 14.55 -45.43 -2.01
N ALA A 11 15.21 -44.29 -2.19
CA ALA A 11 15.07 -43.11 -1.33
C ALA A 11 14.15 -42.02 -1.91
N SER A 12 13.24 -42.37 -2.84
CA SER A 12 12.32 -41.41 -3.49
C SER A 12 10.96 -41.26 -2.78
N GLY A 13 10.83 -41.69 -1.53
CA GLY A 13 9.59 -41.53 -0.78
C GLY A 13 9.85 -41.68 0.71
N ILE A 14 9.37 -40.71 1.50
CA ILE A 14 9.54 -40.55 2.96
C ILE A 14 10.85 -39.85 3.34
N THR A 15 10.87 -38.51 3.27
CA THR A 15 11.73 -37.69 4.11
C THR A 15 11.18 -37.71 5.54
N LEU A 16 11.60 -38.71 6.32
CA LEU A 16 11.56 -38.64 7.78
C LEU A 16 12.61 -37.61 8.22
N ALA A 17 12.17 -36.60 8.97
CA ALA A 17 13.04 -35.60 9.57
C ALA A 17 14.15 -36.28 10.38
N LEU A 18 15.40 -36.15 9.91
CA LEU A 18 16.57 -36.54 10.68
C LEU A 18 16.68 -35.65 11.92
N PRO A 19 16.99 -36.22 13.12
CA PRO A 19 17.29 -35.42 14.29
C PRO A 19 18.52 -34.54 14.01
N PHE A 20 18.46 -33.30 14.47
CA PHE A 20 19.53 -32.30 14.33
C PHE A 20 20.86 -32.85 14.88
N LEU A 21 21.88 -32.95 14.02
CA LEU A 21 23.25 -33.28 14.41
C LEU A 21 24.00 -31.97 14.71
N GLU A 22 24.16 -31.65 16.00
CA GLU A 22 24.89 -30.46 16.48
C GLU A 22 26.37 -30.42 16.02
N SER A 23 26.93 -31.54 15.55
CA SER A 23 28.33 -31.66 15.12
C SER A 23 28.68 -30.93 13.82
N LEU A 24 27.71 -30.38 13.09
CA LEU A 24 27.93 -29.71 11.80
C LEU A 24 28.03 -28.18 11.89
N GLY A 25 28.01 -27.59 13.09
CA GLY A 25 28.34 -26.16 13.28
C GLY A 25 27.45 -25.17 12.51
N PHE A 26 26.28 -25.60 12.03
CA PHE A 26 25.27 -24.69 11.52
C PHE A 26 24.72 -23.91 12.71
N ARG A 27 25.05 -22.62 12.78
CA ARG A 27 24.26 -21.66 13.54
C ARG A 27 22.84 -21.77 12.99
N ALA A 28 21.99 -22.48 13.73
CA ALA A 28 20.56 -22.42 13.51
C ALA A 28 20.19 -20.94 13.42
N PHE A 29 19.35 -20.59 12.46
CA PHE A 29 18.55 -19.38 12.53
C PHE A 29 17.72 -19.49 13.82
N ALA A 30 18.34 -19.19 14.96
CA ALA A 30 17.64 -18.78 16.14
C ALA A 30 16.90 -17.54 15.67
N ALA A 31 15.59 -17.67 15.46
CA ALA A 31 14.72 -16.53 15.29
C ALA A 31 15.08 -15.57 16.42
N SER A 32 15.63 -14.42 16.04
CA SER A 32 15.94 -13.35 16.98
C SER A 32 14.69 -13.13 17.82
N THR A 33 14.78 -13.38 19.12
CA THR A 33 13.76 -13.00 20.11
C THR A 33 13.68 -11.49 20.31
N GLU A 34 14.44 -10.71 19.51
CA GLU A 34 14.16 -9.31 19.31
C GLU A 34 12.75 -9.18 18.71
N LYS A 35 11.87 -8.62 19.53
CA LYS A 35 10.52 -8.21 19.13
C LYS A 35 10.69 -7.35 17.88
N ALA A 36 10.35 -7.89 16.72
CA ALA A 36 10.51 -7.20 15.44
C ALA A 36 9.92 -5.80 15.58
N ALA A 37 10.74 -4.78 15.33
CA ALA A 37 10.32 -3.39 15.45
C ALA A 37 9.05 -3.18 14.62
N ALA A 38 8.09 -2.41 15.14
CA ALA A 38 6.89 -2.12 14.39
C ALA A 38 7.27 -1.49 13.05
N PRO A 39 6.67 -1.90 11.92
CA PRO A 39 7.01 -1.34 10.61
C PRO A 39 6.82 0.18 10.64
N LEU A 40 7.84 0.91 10.18
CA LEU A 40 7.72 2.34 9.94
C LEU A 40 6.71 2.58 8.82
N ARG A 41 5.89 3.62 8.97
CA ARG A 41 4.84 3.98 8.02
C ARG A 41 5.03 5.43 7.60
N PHE A 42 4.68 5.73 6.35
CA PHE A 42 4.60 7.08 5.84
C PHE A 42 3.13 7.44 5.64
N GLY A 43 2.75 8.65 6.03
CA GLY A 43 1.41 9.18 5.89
C GLY A 43 1.42 10.49 5.12
N PHE A 44 0.48 10.63 4.18
CA PHE A 44 0.24 11.85 3.43
C PHE A 44 -1.17 12.33 3.72
N ILE A 45 -1.31 13.58 4.15
CA ILE A 45 -2.62 14.18 4.45
C ILE A 45 -2.85 15.35 3.51
N TYR A 46 -3.84 15.22 2.64
CA TYR A 46 -4.27 16.29 1.74
C TYR A 46 -5.43 17.07 2.35
N THR A 47 -5.34 18.40 2.34
CA THR A 47 -6.47 19.27 2.69
C THR A 47 -6.94 20.03 1.45
N PRO A 48 -8.08 19.64 0.85
CA PRO A 48 -8.59 20.31 -0.35
C PRO A 48 -8.97 21.76 -0.05
N ASN A 49 -8.90 22.62 -1.07
CA ASN A 49 -9.18 24.06 -1.01
C ASN A 49 -8.22 24.89 -0.15
N GLY A 50 -7.20 24.26 0.43
CA GLY A 50 -6.09 24.94 1.10
C GLY A 50 -6.43 25.51 2.46
N TYR A 51 -5.56 26.42 2.91
CA TYR A 51 -5.62 27.08 4.21
C TYR A 51 -5.64 28.60 4.02
N ASN A 52 -6.10 29.32 5.04
CA ASN A 52 -5.84 30.76 5.12
C ASN A 52 -4.33 30.96 5.32
N GLN A 53 -3.63 31.46 4.29
CA GLN A 53 -2.18 31.57 4.31
C GLN A 53 -1.67 32.56 5.37
N ASP A 54 -2.41 33.63 5.64
CA ASP A 54 -2.03 34.65 6.64
C ASP A 54 -1.92 34.06 8.05
N THR A 55 -2.67 32.99 8.33
CA THR A 55 -2.68 32.31 9.63
C THR A 55 -1.97 30.96 9.61
N PHE A 56 -1.56 30.46 8.44
CA PHE A 56 -0.88 29.17 8.27
C PHE A 56 0.64 29.30 8.06
N VAL A 57 1.08 30.30 7.28
CA VAL A 57 2.48 30.44 6.87
C VAL A 57 3.24 31.30 7.89
N PRO A 58 4.26 30.75 8.58
CA PRO A 58 5.14 31.52 9.47
C PRO A 58 5.89 32.61 8.70
N LYS A 59 6.13 33.74 9.37
CA LYS A 59 6.87 34.87 8.79
C LYS A 59 8.39 34.66 8.80
N ALA A 60 8.89 33.90 9.78
CA ALA A 60 10.30 33.54 9.90
C ALA A 60 10.56 32.14 9.33
N THR A 61 11.78 31.91 8.84
CA THR A 61 12.26 30.61 8.35
C THR A 61 13.44 30.12 9.19
N GLY A 62 13.86 28.87 8.98
CA GLY A 62 14.97 28.27 9.75
C GLY A 62 14.53 27.76 11.12
N ALA A 63 15.47 27.67 12.06
CA ALA A 63 15.19 27.12 13.40
C ALA A 63 14.20 27.99 14.21
N ASP A 64 14.10 29.28 13.87
CA ASP A 64 13.37 30.30 14.62
C ASP A 64 11.92 30.48 14.16
N TRP A 65 11.37 29.57 13.36
CA TRP A 65 9.97 29.68 12.93
C TRP A 65 9.00 29.41 14.09
N GLU A 66 7.98 30.26 14.21
CA GLU A 66 6.99 30.23 15.29
C GLU A 66 5.67 29.61 14.84
N LEU A 67 4.97 28.97 15.77
CA LEU A 67 3.62 28.48 15.53
C LEU A 67 2.70 29.65 15.22
N THR A 68 2.04 29.59 14.07
CA THR A 68 0.95 30.51 13.71
C THR A 68 -0.37 30.03 14.33
N PRO A 69 -1.42 30.86 14.37
CA PRO A 69 -2.72 30.48 14.94
C PRO A 69 -3.29 29.17 14.37
N ALA A 70 -3.12 28.91 13.07
CA ALA A 70 -3.60 27.67 12.46
C ALA A 70 -2.76 26.44 12.84
N LEU A 71 -1.52 26.64 13.31
CA LEU A 71 -0.58 25.58 13.70
C LEU A 71 -0.53 25.37 15.21
N GLU A 72 -1.20 26.18 16.03
CA GLU A 72 -1.27 26.03 17.49
C GLU A 72 -1.54 24.59 17.97
N PRO A 73 -2.44 23.80 17.33
CA PRO A 73 -2.67 22.41 17.73
C PRO A 73 -1.43 21.50 17.65
N LEU A 74 -0.40 21.88 16.88
CA LEU A 74 0.86 21.14 16.75
C LEU A 74 1.88 21.47 17.85
N ALA A 75 1.58 22.41 18.77
CA ALA A 75 2.49 22.78 19.84
C ALA A 75 3.11 21.61 20.61
N PRO A 76 2.37 20.52 20.95
CA PRO A 76 2.93 19.37 21.67
C PRO A 76 4.02 18.63 20.90
N ILE A 77 4.03 18.70 19.57
CA ILE A 77 4.95 17.98 18.68
C ILE A 77 5.80 18.94 17.83
N ARG A 78 5.87 20.22 18.19
CA ARG A 78 6.52 21.26 17.38
C ARG A 78 7.95 20.91 16.97
N ARG A 79 8.71 20.22 17.83
CA ARG A 79 10.10 19.81 17.55
C ARG A 79 10.22 18.73 16.47
N ASP A 80 9.14 18.00 16.22
CA ASP A 80 9.06 16.94 15.20
C ASP A 80 8.44 17.47 13.89
N VAL A 81 8.06 18.76 13.84
CA VAL A 81 7.43 19.39 12.68
C VAL A 81 8.45 20.25 11.94
N THR A 82 8.65 19.93 10.66
CA THR A 82 9.31 20.80 9.68
C THR A 82 8.26 21.35 8.74
N LEU A 83 8.17 22.67 8.65
CA LEU A 83 7.30 23.32 7.67
C LEU A 83 8.14 23.76 6.47
N ILE A 84 7.79 23.24 5.29
CA ILE A 84 8.41 23.61 4.02
C ILE A 84 7.44 24.56 3.31
N THR A 85 7.89 25.79 3.08
CA THR A 85 7.11 26.84 2.41
C THR A 85 7.72 27.18 1.05
N GLY A 86 7.00 27.93 0.22
CA GLY A 86 7.47 28.33 -1.11
C GLY A 86 7.41 27.22 -2.18
N LEU A 87 6.78 26.09 -1.86
CA LEU A 87 6.42 25.09 -2.85
C LEU A 87 5.10 25.50 -3.52
N ASP A 88 5.15 25.64 -4.84
CA ASP A 88 3.97 25.91 -5.65
C ASP A 88 4.05 25.08 -6.95
N ARG A 89 2.88 24.70 -7.47
CA ARG A 89 2.76 24.07 -8.77
C ARG A 89 2.20 25.10 -9.74
N GLN A 90 2.88 25.26 -10.89
CA GLN A 90 2.39 26.15 -11.93
C GLN A 90 0.99 25.71 -12.40
N PHE A 91 0.04 26.63 -12.29
CA PHE A 91 -1.32 26.44 -12.81
C PHE A 91 -1.30 26.31 -14.33
N VAL A 92 -2.02 25.31 -14.86
CA VAL A 92 -2.17 25.09 -16.30
C VAL A 92 -3.64 25.27 -16.72
N PRO A 93 -3.96 26.24 -17.59
CA PRO A 93 -5.31 26.44 -18.11
C PRO A 93 -5.83 25.21 -18.88
N GLY A 94 -7.15 25.01 -18.88
CA GLY A 94 -7.80 23.96 -19.69
C GLY A 94 -8.37 22.77 -18.90
N THR A 95 -8.10 22.71 -17.59
CA THR A 95 -8.73 21.73 -16.68
C THR A 95 -9.37 22.42 -15.47
N GLY A 96 -10.21 21.70 -14.72
CA GLY A 96 -10.85 22.23 -13.51
C GLY A 96 -9.83 22.46 -12.39
N VAL A 97 -9.78 23.68 -11.83
CA VAL A 97 -8.79 24.10 -10.82
C VAL A 97 -8.74 23.17 -9.61
N HIS A 98 -9.89 22.76 -9.08
CA HIS A 98 -9.96 21.89 -7.90
C HIS A 98 -9.46 20.47 -8.20
N ALA A 99 -9.81 19.94 -9.37
CA ALA A 99 -9.33 18.64 -9.83
C ALA A 99 -7.82 18.68 -10.07
N GLN A 100 -7.29 19.77 -10.63
CA GLN A 100 -5.85 19.92 -10.87
C GLN A 100 -5.08 19.94 -9.55
N CYS A 101 -5.53 20.68 -8.54
CA CYS A 101 -4.84 20.72 -7.24
C CYS A 101 -4.72 19.33 -6.58
N GLY A 102 -5.82 18.57 -6.54
CA GLY A 102 -5.84 17.25 -5.88
C GLY A 102 -5.08 16.19 -6.67
N SER A 103 -5.43 16.01 -7.95
CA SER A 103 -4.82 14.99 -8.81
C SER A 103 -3.31 15.18 -8.99
N CYS A 104 -2.81 16.40 -8.86
CA CYS A 104 -1.42 16.73 -9.15
C CYS A 104 -0.55 16.94 -7.90
N TRP A 105 -1.04 16.61 -6.70
CA TRP A 105 -0.34 16.96 -5.46
C TRP A 105 0.99 16.19 -5.25
N LEU A 106 0.98 14.86 -5.40
CA LEU A 106 2.15 14.00 -5.14
C LEU A 106 2.84 13.49 -6.40
N THR A 107 2.51 14.04 -7.57
CA THR A 107 3.05 13.57 -8.85
C THR A 107 4.35 14.27 -9.23
N SER A 108 5.22 13.53 -9.90
CA SER A 108 6.48 14.01 -10.48
C SER A 108 6.33 14.64 -11.87
N SER A 109 5.13 14.60 -12.46
CA SER A 109 4.89 15.10 -13.81
C SER A 109 5.22 16.59 -13.96
N ALA A 110 5.69 16.97 -15.15
CA ALA A 110 5.85 18.38 -15.51
C ALA A 110 4.48 19.10 -15.54
N PRO A 111 4.43 20.43 -15.33
CA PRO A 111 3.16 21.17 -15.33
C PRO A 111 2.37 21.02 -16.63
N ASP A 112 3.05 21.05 -17.77
CA ASP A 112 2.50 21.00 -19.12
C ASP A 112 2.27 19.58 -19.66
N GLU A 113 2.59 18.55 -18.88
CA GLU A 113 2.44 17.16 -19.28
C GLU A 113 0.96 16.74 -19.30
N THR A 114 0.42 16.46 -20.49
CA THR A 114 -0.98 16.02 -20.63
C THR A 114 -1.06 14.53 -20.88
N LEU A 115 -1.39 13.75 -19.84
CA LEU A 115 -1.36 12.28 -19.91
C LEU A 115 -2.77 11.67 -19.99
N ASP A 116 -3.57 11.85 -18.94
CA ASP A 116 -4.89 11.22 -18.80
C ASP A 116 -5.96 12.27 -18.55
N GLY A 117 -6.94 12.34 -19.45
CA GLY A 117 -7.99 13.36 -19.42
C GLY A 117 -7.47 14.81 -19.41
N GLY A 118 -6.23 15.04 -19.86
CA GLY A 118 -5.57 16.34 -19.82
C GLY A 118 -4.83 16.66 -18.52
N PHE A 119 -4.74 15.71 -17.57
CA PHE A 119 -4.06 15.90 -16.29
C PHE A 119 -2.66 15.23 -16.26
N PRO A 120 -1.69 15.83 -15.55
CA PRO A 120 -0.34 15.31 -15.37
C PRO A 120 -0.27 14.22 -14.28
N THR A 121 -0.88 13.05 -14.49
CA THR A 121 -1.08 12.00 -13.46
C THR A 121 -0.05 10.86 -13.44
N ASN A 122 1.25 11.14 -13.60
CA ASN A 122 2.30 10.14 -13.35
C ASN A 122 2.22 9.51 -11.95
N ILE A 123 2.94 8.41 -11.77
CA ILE A 123 3.06 7.73 -10.47
C ILE A 123 3.41 8.72 -9.35
N THR A 124 2.69 8.61 -8.25
CA THR A 124 2.83 9.51 -7.10
C THR A 124 3.87 9.01 -6.09
N LEU A 125 4.43 9.96 -5.33
CA LEU A 125 5.49 9.70 -4.36
C LEU A 125 5.11 8.63 -3.33
N ASP A 126 3.88 8.65 -2.82
CA ASP A 126 3.37 7.65 -1.90
C ASP A 126 3.41 6.24 -2.50
N GLN A 127 3.09 6.08 -3.78
CA GLN A 127 3.17 4.79 -4.48
C GLN A 127 4.61 4.36 -4.78
N VAL A 128 5.51 5.32 -5.04
CA VAL A 128 6.96 5.04 -5.14
C VAL A 128 7.50 4.52 -3.80
N ILE A 129 7.12 5.14 -2.69
CA ILE A 129 7.51 4.70 -1.34
C ILE A 129 6.90 3.33 -1.02
N ALA A 130 5.60 3.14 -1.28
CA ALA A 130 4.91 1.87 -1.03
C ALA A 130 5.57 0.68 -1.75
N LYS A 131 6.08 0.86 -2.97
CA LYS A 131 6.86 -0.17 -3.69
C LYS A 131 8.14 -0.58 -2.98
N GLN A 132 8.75 0.32 -2.20
CA GLN A 132 10.00 0.07 -1.49
C GLN A 132 9.77 -0.54 -0.11
N ILE A 133 8.83 0.00 0.66
CA ILE A 133 8.65 -0.36 2.09
C ILE A 133 7.38 -1.18 2.39
N GLY A 134 6.42 -1.23 1.46
CA GLY A 134 5.11 -1.89 1.64
C GLY A 134 5.16 -3.42 1.54
N ARG A 135 6.35 -4.03 1.69
CA ARG A 135 6.55 -5.48 1.55
C ARG A 135 6.23 -6.26 2.83
N ASP A 136 6.29 -5.59 3.98
CA ASP A 136 6.11 -6.21 5.29
C ASP A 136 4.67 -6.08 5.83
N THR A 137 3.76 -5.53 5.02
CA THR A 137 2.35 -5.31 5.35
C THR A 137 1.42 -6.01 4.35
N ALA A 138 0.23 -6.38 4.81
CA ALA A 138 -0.80 -6.99 3.95
C ALA A 138 -1.32 -6.04 2.86
N LEU A 139 -1.40 -4.75 3.21
CA LEU A 139 -1.67 -3.65 2.30
C LEU A 139 -0.39 -2.84 2.12
N PRO A 140 0.16 -2.71 0.90
CA PRO A 140 1.36 -1.91 0.65
C PRO A 140 1.08 -0.41 0.81
N SER A 141 -0.16 0.02 0.53
CA SER A 141 -0.68 1.37 0.71
C SER A 141 -2.16 1.32 1.10
N LEU A 142 -2.67 2.41 1.66
CA LEU A 142 -4.06 2.58 2.05
C LEU A 142 -4.48 4.03 1.82
N GLU A 143 -5.29 4.24 0.79
CA GLU A 143 -5.81 5.55 0.39
C GLU A 143 -7.17 5.78 1.02
N LEU A 144 -7.32 6.89 1.75
CA LEU A 144 -8.51 7.21 2.55
C LEU A 144 -9.06 8.60 2.18
N SER A 145 -10.38 8.77 2.23
CA SER A 145 -11.02 10.08 2.02
C SER A 145 -12.25 10.26 2.90
N CYS A 146 -12.33 11.44 3.50
CA CYS A 146 -13.51 11.93 4.22
C CYS A 146 -14.50 12.69 3.31
N ASN A 147 -14.32 12.63 1.98
CA ASN A 147 -15.24 13.24 1.04
C ASN A 147 -16.53 12.40 0.96
N ASP A 148 -17.60 12.92 1.55
CA ASP A 148 -18.92 12.31 1.65
C ASP A 148 -19.76 12.46 0.38
N PHE A 149 -19.22 13.09 -0.66
CA PHE A 149 -19.92 13.26 -1.92
C PHE A 149 -20.11 11.91 -2.61
N THR A 150 -21.38 11.58 -2.87
CA THR A 150 -21.83 10.31 -3.43
C THR A 150 -22.34 10.42 -4.86
N ASN A 151 -22.34 11.63 -5.44
CA ASN A 151 -22.75 11.76 -6.83
C ASN A 151 -21.57 11.42 -7.76
N ASN A 152 -21.87 10.64 -8.81
CA ASN A 152 -20.90 10.31 -9.86
C ASN A 152 -20.61 11.49 -10.80
N LYS A 153 -20.85 12.75 -10.39
CA LYS A 153 -20.56 13.92 -11.24
C LYS A 153 -19.10 14.32 -11.14
N GLU A 154 -18.48 14.08 -9.99
CA GLU A 154 -17.06 14.38 -9.81
C GLU A 154 -16.20 13.34 -10.50
N THR A 155 -15.21 13.82 -11.26
CA THR A 155 -14.28 12.95 -11.98
C THR A 155 -13.33 12.27 -11.00
N LYS A 156 -12.70 11.17 -11.41
CA LYS A 156 -11.62 10.54 -10.63
C LYS A 156 -10.50 11.52 -10.24
N TYR A 157 -10.27 12.58 -11.02
CA TYR A 157 -9.27 13.62 -10.74
C TYR A 157 -9.64 14.54 -9.58
N PHE A 158 -10.93 14.62 -9.23
CA PHE A 158 -11.40 15.34 -8.06
C PHE A 158 -11.32 14.48 -6.79
N GLU A 159 -11.55 13.17 -6.93
CA GLU A 159 -11.61 12.24 -5.80
C GLU A 159 -10.26 11.62 -5.41
N CYS A 160 -9.34 11.51 -6.36
CA CYS A 160 -8.07 10.80 -6.17
C CYS A 160 -6.89 11.78 -6.11
N VAL A 161 -6.01 11.55 -5.13
CA VAL A 161 -4.75 12.31 -4.95
C VAL A 161 -3.51 11.44 -5.16
N SER A 162 -3.72 10.16 -5.50
CA SER A 162 -2.69 9.13 -5.63
C SER A 162 -2.89 8.29 -6.88
N TRP A 163 -1.80 7.95 -7.56
CA TRP A 163 -1.79 7.30 -8.88
C TRP A 163 -0.71 6.22 -8.95
N TYR A 164 -1.07 5.02 -9.40
CA TYR A 164 -0.12 3.94 -9.66
C TYR A 164 0.71 4.19 -10.93
N ALA A 165 0.10 4.87 -11.91
CA ALA A 165 0.63 5.19 -13.23
C ALA A 165 -0.33 6.20 -13.91
N PRO A 166 0.07 6.81 -15.06
CA PRO A 166 -0.80 7.69 -15.84
C PRO A 166 -2.22 7.14 -16.04
N GLY A 167 -3.18 7.81 -15.41
CA GLY A 167 -4.61 7.46 -15.44
C GLY A 167 -5.07 6.25 -14.64
N TYR A 168 -4.16 5.56 -13.96
CA TYR A 168 -4.46 4.47 -13.04
C TYR A 168 -4.50 4.99 -11.59
N ALA A 169 -5.68 5.44 -11.17
CA ALA A 169 -5.89 5.98 -9.83
C ALA A 169 -5.71 4.92 -8.73
N ALA A 170 -5.09 5.30 -7.62
CA ALA A 170 -5.16 4.52 -6.40
C ALA A 170 -6.51 4.81 -5.72
N GLY A 171 -7.42 3.84 -5.80
CA GLY A 171 -8.81 3.99 -5.37
C GLY A 171 -8.93 4.27 -3.88
N THR A 172 -9.63 5.35 -3.55
CA THR A 172 -9.80 5.80 -2.18
C THR A 172 -10.96 5.10 -1.48
N GLU A 173 -10.74 4.60 -0.27
CA GLU A 173 -11.82 4.07 0.58
C GLU A 173 -12.42 5.19 1.44
N LYS A 174 -13.75 5.32 1.36
CA LYS A 174 -14.52 6.31 2.11
C LYS A 174 -15.21 5.71 3.32
N ASN A 175 -15.43 4.41 3.38
CA ASN A 175 -16.18 3.75 4.45
C ASN A 175 -15.23 3.18 5.52
N PRO A 176 -15.18 3.74 6.74
CA PRO A 176 -14.34 3.24 7.84
C PRO A 176 -14.57 1.77 8.17
N ARG A 177 -15.79 1.25 7.96
CA ARG A 177 -16.08 -0.18 8.16
C ARG A 177 -15.34 -1.04 7.13
N GLU A 178 -15.31 -0.62 5.88
CA GLU A 178 -14.59 -1.34 4.83
C GLU A 178 -13.07 -1.23 5.02
N VAL A 179 -12.57 -0.07 5.49
CA VAL A 179 -11.17 0.06 5.93
C VAL A 179 -10.86 -0.92 7.05
N PHE A 180 -11.70 -0.98 8.09
CA PHE A 180 -11.53 -1.90 9.22
C PHE A 180 -11.50 -3.36 8.74
N ARG A 181 -12.43 -3.76 7.86
CA ARG A 181 -12.47 -5.11 7.29
C ARG A 181 -11.25 -5.40 6.42
N ARG A 182 -10.74 -4.44 5.67
CA ARG A 182 -9.49 -4.60 4.90
C ARG A 182 -8.27 -4.75 5.80
N LEU A 183 -8.25 -4.10 6.96
CA LEU A 183 -7.12 -4.13 7.90
C LEU A 183 -7.16 -5.33 8.86
N PHE A 184 -8.35 -5.75 9.26
CA PHE A 184 -8.57 -6.69 10.37
C PHE A 184 -9.49 -7.86 10.03
N GLY A 185 -10.19 -7.81 8.90
CA GLY A 185 -11.05 -8.89 8.45
C GLY A 185 -10.24 -10.15 8.15
N GLN A 186 -10.87 -11.32 8.28
CA GLN A 186 -10.23 -12.57 7.89
C GLN A 186 -9.98 -12.53 6.39
N ALA A 187 -8.71 -12.64 5.99
CA ALA A 187 -8.36 -12.99 4.62
C ALA A 187 -9.19 -14.23 4.25
N GLY A 188 -9.85 -14.19 3.09
CA GLY A 188 -10.82 -15.22 2.68
C GLY A 188 -10.29 -16.63 2.96
N GLY A 189 -11.15 -17.47 3.55
CA GLY A 189 -10.78 -18.74 4.15
C GLY A 189 -9.94 -19.66 3.25
N SER A 190 -9.30 -20.66 3.87
CA SER A 190 -8.27 -21.55 3.30
C SER A 190 -8.57 -22.22 1.94
N GLY A 191 -9.78 -22.08 1.40
CA GLY A 191 -10.12 -22.49 0.03
C GLY A 191 -9.47 -21.64 -1.06
N MET A 192 -9.10 -20.37 -0.80
CA MET A 192 -8.53 -19.51 -1.84
C MET A 192 -7.10 -19.91 -2.22
N THR A 193 -6.29 -20.34 -1.26
CA THR A 193 -4.92 -20.86 -1.50
C THR A 193 -4.97 -22.14 -2.36
N SER A 194 -5.88 -23.07 -2.06
CA SER A 194 -6.05 -24.31 -2.82
C SER A 194 -6.48 -24.08 -4.28
N VAL A 195 -7.29 -23.06 -4.54
CA VAL A 195 -7.69 -22.68 -5.91
C VAL A 195 -6.50 -22.08 -6.66
N LEU A 196 -5.70 -21.23 -6.01
CA LEU A 196 -4.51 -20.61 -6.62
C LEU A 196 -3.45 -21.66 -6.96
N ASP A 197 -3.22 -22.65 -6.09
CA ASP A 197 -2.31 -23.77 -6.35
C ASP A 197 -2.75 -24.58 -7.59
N THR A 198 -4.04 -24.85 -7.70
CA THR A 198 -4.61 -25.57 -8.85
C THR A 198 -4.43 -24.76 -10.15
N VAL A 199 -4.70 -23.45 -10.11
CA VAL A 199 -4.54 -22.54 -11.26
C VAL A 199 -3.07 -22.45 -11.67
N LEU A 200 -2.12 -22.44 -10.74
CA LEU A 200 -0.69 -22.39 -11.02
C LEU A 200 -0.19 -23.65 -11.74
N ASP A 201 -0.68 -24.83 -11.33
CA ASP A 201 -0.29 -26.09 -11.95
C ASP A 201 -0.88 -26.27 -13.36
N ASP A 202 -2.13 -25.86 -13.56
CA ASP A 202 -2.76 -25.82 -14.88
C ASP A 202 -2.05 -24.81 -15.81
N ALA A 203 -1.70 -23.64 -15.30
CA ALA A 203 -0.96 -22.63 -16.05
C ALA A 203 0.44 -23.10 -16.46
N LYS A 204 1.20 -23.77 -15.59
CA LYS A 204 2.49 -24.38 -15.95
C LYS A 204 2.32 -25.43 -17.06
N SER A 205 1.23 -26.18 -17.04
CA SER A 205 0.92 -27.16 -18.08
C SER A 205 0.57 -26.51 -19.41
N LEU A 206 -0.20 -25.43 -19.38
CA LEU A 206 -0.55 -24.63 -20.54
C LEU A 206 0.66 -23.93 -21.16
N ARG A 207 1.57 -23.36 -20.33
CA ARG A 207 2.78 -22.67 -20.80
C ARG A 207 3.65 -23.53 -21.70
N ARG A 208 3.72 -24.85 -21.44
CA ARG A 208 4.48 -25.81 -22.28
C ARG A 208 3.91 -25.98 -23.70
N ARG A 209 2.69 -25.49 -23.96
CA ARG A 209 1.95 -25.66 -25.21
C ARG A 209 1.73 -24.34 -25.96
N LEU A 210 2.14 -23.20 -25.39
CA LEU A 210 1.94 -21.87 -25.96
C LEU A 210 3.14 -21.43 -26.81
N GLY A 211 2.88 -20.52 -27.77
CA GLY A 211 3.91 -19.76 -28.46
C GLY A 211 4.55 -18.70 -27.56
N LEU A 212 5.65 -18.07 -28.02
CA LEU A 212 6.42 -17.09 -27.23
C LEU A 212 5.56 -15.93 -26.69
N ASP A 213 4.81 -15.25 -27.57
CA ASP A 213 4.01 -14.07 -27.19
C ASP A 213 2.88 -14.42 -26.20
N ASP A 214 2.30 -15.62 -26.33
CA ASP A 214 1.26 -16.10 -25.40
C ASP A 214 1.85 -16.54 -24.07
N ALA A 215 3.08 -17.06 -24.07
CA ALA A 215 3.80 -17.42 -22.85
C ALA A 215 4.16 -16.17 -22.03
N GLU A 216 4.53 -15.06 -22.68
CA GLU A 216 4.78 -13.79 -21.99
C GLU A 216 3.52 -13.27 -21.27
N LYS A 217 2.36 -13.25 -21.95
CA LYS A 217 1.08 -12.86 -21.31
C LYS A 217 0.68 -13.79 -20.16
N LEU A 218 0.94 -15.09 -20.31
CA LEU A 218 0.67 -16.05 -19.25
C LEU A 218 1.60 -15.82 -18.04
N ASP A 219 2.87 -15.50 -18.27
CA ASP A 219 3.80 -15.16 -17.20
C ASP A 219 3.38 -13.88 -16.45
N GLU A 220 2.91 -12.83 -17.15
CA GLU A 220 2.31 -11.65 -16.51
C GLU A 220 1.10 -12.00 -15.62
N TYR A 221 0.21 -12.88 -16.11
CA TYR A 221 -0.92 -13.36 -15.33
C TYR A 221 -0.47 -14.14 -14.08
N LEU A 222 0.52 -15.03 -14.23
CA LEU A 222 1.04 -15.83 -13.12
C LEU A 222 1.73 -14.98 -12.05
N ASP A 223 2.42 -13.91 -12.46
CA ASP A 223 3.01 -12.95 -11.53
C ASP A 223 1.92 -12.20 -10.73
N SER A 224 0.80 -11.85 -11.36
CA SER A 224 -0.37 -11.28 -10.67
C SER A 224 -1.01 -12.24 -9.67
N VAL A 225 -1.12 -13.53 -10.04
CA VAL A 225 -1.60 -14.60 -9.16
C VAL A 225 -0.69 -14.74 -7.93
N ARG A 226 0.63 -14.81 -8.15
CA ARG A 226 1.63 -14.93 -7.08
C ARG A 226 1.63 -13.70 -6.16
N PHE A 227 1.46 -12.51 -6.71
CA PHE A 227 1.32 -11.28 -5.93
C PHE A 227 0.08 -11.33 -5.03
N THR A 228 -1.03 -11.88 -5.53
CA THR A 228 -2.26 -12.08 -4.76
C THR A 228 -2.06 -13.08 -3.62
N GLU A 229 -1.41 -14.20 -3.89
CA GLU A 229 -1.08 -15.21 -2.88
C GLU A 229 -0.22 -14.63 -1.74
N GLN A 230 0.85 -13.90 -2.09
CA GLN A 230 1.69 -13.22 -1.10
C GLN A 230 0.90 -12.23 -0.24
N ARG A 231 -0.06 -11.52 -0.83
CA ARG A 231 -0.94 -10.61 -0.07
C ARG A 231 -1.84 -11.36 0.90
N ILE A 232 -2.39 -12.51 0.50
CA ILE A 232 -3.20 -13.38 1.37
C ILE A 232 -2.35 -13.87 2.55
N GLN A 233 -1.17 -14.44 2.29
CA GLN A 233 -0.27 -14.93 3.33
C GLN A 233 0.11 -13.83 4.34
N ARG A 234 0.38 -12.61 3.86
CA ARG A 234 0.67 -11.45 4.74
C ARG A 234 -0.55 -11.03 5.54
N ALA A 235 -1.75 -11.07 4.96
CA ALA A 235 -2.98 -10.75 5.66
C ALA A 235 -3.28 -11.77 6.77
N GLU A 236 -3.09 -13.06 6.51
CA GLU A 236 -3.22 -14.12 7.51
C GLU A 236 -2.19 -13.97 8.64
N ALA A 237 -0.92 -13.72 8.31
CA ALA A 237 0.13 -13.47 9.30
C ALA A 237 -0.15 -12.21 10.13
N ALA A 238 -0.66 -11.14 9.50
CA ALA A 238 -1.06 -9.93 10.19
C ALA A 238 -2.25 -10.19 11.14
N ALA A 239 -3.27 -10.93 10.69
CA ALA A 239 -4.42 -11.30 11.52
C ALA A 239 -4.00 -12.15 12.71
N ALA A 240 -3.13 -13.15 12.52
CA ALA A 240 -2.58 -13.98 13.59
C ALA A 240 -1.79 -13.15 14.62
N ARG A 241 -1.04 -12.14 14.16
CA ARG A 241 -0.28 -11.23 15.04
C ARG A 241 -1.19 -10.27 15.82
N ILE A 242 -2.22 -9.73 15.17
CA ILE A 242 -3.12 -8.74 15.78
C ILE A 242 -4.08 -9.41 16.77
N GLY A 243 -4.56 -10.62 16.46
CA GLY A 243 -5.57 -11.31 17.26
C GLY A 243 -6.89 -10.54 17.25
N LYS A 244 -7.31 -10.01 18.40
CA LYS A 244 -8.51 -9.16 18.50
C LYS A 244 -8.14 -7.70 18.18
N PRO A 245 -8.81 -7.05 17.22
CA PRO A 245 -8.57 -5.64 16.93
C PRO A 245 -8.73 -4.77 18.18
N PRO A 246 -7.86 -3.75 18.38
CA PRO A 246 -7.89 -2.90 19.56
C PRO A 246 -9.05 -1.89 19.56
N ILE A 247 -9.75 -1.77 18.43
CA ILE A 247 -10.88 -0.87 18.22
C ILE A 247 -12.11 -1.68 17.77
N PRO A 248 -13.34 -1.26 18.14
CA PRO A 248 -14.56 -1.89 17.63
C PRO A 248 -14.72 -1.66 16.12
N GLU A 249 -15.39 -2.58 15.43
CA GLU A 249 -15.75 -2.40 14.02
C GLU A 249 -16.65 -1.16 13.86
N PRO A 250 -16.29 -0.19 13.00
CA PRO A 250 -17.11 1.00 12.78
C PRO A 250 -18.48 0.68 12.17
N THR A 251 -19.48 1.52 12.48
CA THR A 251 -20.84 1.37 11.95
C THR A 251 -20.94 1.73 10.46
N GLY A 252 -19.95 2.39 9.87
CA GLY A 252 -19.95 2.81 8.47
C GLY A 252 -19.43 4.23 8.34
N ILE A 253 -19.94 4.96 7.34
CA ILE A 253 -19.66 6.39 7.15
C ILE A 253 -20.45 7.20 8.20
N PRO A 254 -19.79 7.96 9.09
CA PRO A 254 -20.48 8.84 10.04
C PRO A 254 -21.19 9.99 9.33
N GLU A 255 -22.30 10.48 9.91
CA GLU A 255 -23.04 11.63 9.36
C GLU A 255 -22.26 12.94 9.43
N ARG A 256 -21.40 13.09 10.45
CA ARG A 256 -20.59 14.30 10.67
C ARG A 256 -19.16 14.04 10.26
N ARG A 257 -18.62 14.92 9.40
CA ARG A 257 -17.20 14.92 9.03
C ARG A 257 -16.24 14.96 10.23
N GLY A 258 -16.60 15.66 11.31
CA GLY A 258 -15.78 15.70 12.53
C GLY A 258 -15.64 14.35 13.22
N ASP A 259 -16.68 13.51 13.18
CA ASP A 259 -16.64 12.15 13.73
C ASP A 259 -15.83 11.23 12.82
N TYR A 260 -15.90 11.45 11.50
CA TYR A 260 -15.04 10.77 10.53
C TYR A 260 -13.54 10.96 10.84
N LEU A 261 -13.12 12.20 11.09
CA LEU A 261 -11.71 12.54 11.33
C LEU A 261 -11.15 12.01 12.66
N ARG A 262 -12.01 11.55 13.58
CA ARG A 262 -11.62 11.04 14.90
C ARG A 262 -11.50 9.51 14.96
N LEU A 263 -12.00 8.80 13.95
CA LEU A 263 -11.89 7.34 13.82
C LEU A 263 -10.46 6.94 13.45
#